data_AF-A0AAV8PSN9-F1
#
_entry.id   AF-A0AAV8PSN9-F1
#
_cell.length_a   1.000
_cell.length_b   1.000
_cell.length_c   1.000
_cell.angle_alpha   90.00
_cell.angle_beta   90.00
_cell.angle_gamma   90.00
#
_symmetry.space_group_name_H-M   'P 1'
#
loop_
_entity.id
_entity.type
_entity.pdbx_description
1 polymer ?
#
loop_
_entity_poly.entity_id
_entity_poly.type
_entity_poly.pdbx_seq_one_letter_code
_entity_poly.pdbx_strand_id
1 'polypeptide(L)'
;MSLSVTKMAPELVSPCDPTPTDNLLPLSSMDKTAPVGFMLDLALVYGHGHEPAKVIRGALSRALVPYHPVAGRIVASDKGEVEVASTATGVWFVEASADCTLEDVNRLERPLSVPAAELLPQAPTKADSEGLILLVQVTEFKCGGFAVGIRFNHAIFDGVGAGQFFQAVGEMARGLPQPTTKPVWCREAIPSPPKASRDDHDPPFFTPPRFVETVYDVSLDSINLIKNEYVKETGRKCSTFDAVAAALWQSRTRAIGIEFHADVCVGLVADVRNLMGDVLPAEGGYYGNCVYPTGVTASSDMIVHASLVEVVDLIKEAKKLLSAKMADWFRGDPREEPSKPRMDYGALCLTDWSRVGFAEVDYGWGDPIHVVPLIGEGHPIASAIFLKPPVPQRGLRVMASCVIEEHQSAFNDEMMKLA
;
A
#
# COMPACT_ATOMS: atom_id res chain seq x y z
N MET A 1 -14.75 -14.18 25.48
CA MET A 1 -13.64 -15.15 25.40
C MET A 1 -12.49 -14.44 24.70
N SER A 2 -11.27 -14.54 25.21
CA SER A 2 -10.10 -14.01 24.48
C SER A 2 -9.87 -14.89 23.26
N LEU A 3 -10.05 -14.34 22.07
CA LEU A 3 -9.69 -15.00 20.82
C LEU A 3 -8.18 -15.27 20.85
N SER A 4 -7.76 -16.52 20.68
CA SER A 4 -6.34 -16.88 20.77
C SER A 4 -5.80 -17.34 19.42
N VAL A 5 -4.70 -16.72 18.99
CA VAL A 5 -3.89 -17.16 17.85
C VAL A 5 -2.67 -17.87 18.41
N THR A 6 -2.49 -19.13 18.00
CA THR A 6 -1.30 -19.92 18.34
C THR A 6 -0.36 -19.89 17.16
N LYS A 7 0.84 -19.34 17.33
CA LYS A 7 1.89 -19.27 16.31
C LYS A 7 2.93 -20.37 16.52
N MET A 8 3.30 -21.07 15.46
CA MET A 8 4.47 -21.95 15.44
C MET A 8 5.75 -21.12 15.40
N ALA A 9 6.89 -21.77 15.64
CA ALA A 9 8.19 -21.11 15.54
C ALA A 9 8.41 -20.59 14.10
N PRO A 10 8.92 -19.37 13.92
CA PRO A 10 9.25 -18.86 12.58
C PRO A 10 10.34 -19.72 11.92
N GLU A 11 10.17 -19.99 10.62
CA GLU A 11 11.13 -20.72 9.79
C GLU A 11 11.56 -19.87 8.58
N LEU A 12 12.76 -20.12 8.05
CA LEU A 12 13.19 -19.50 6.79
C LEU A 12 12.72 -20.32 5.60
N VAL A 13 12.09 -19.64 4.64
CA VAL A 13 11.79 -20.19 3.31
C VAL A 13 12.79 -19.63 2.33
N SER A 14 13.73 -20.47 1.91
CA SER A 14 14.73 -20.15 0.89
C SER A 14 14.23 -20.50 -0.52
N PRO A 15 14.86 -19.96 -1.58
CA PRO A 15 14.58 -20.38 -2.95
C PRO A 15 14.75 -21.90 -3.13
N CYS A 16 13.88 -22.55 -3.91
CA CYS A 16 13.96 -24.00 -4.11
C CYS A 16 15.10 -24.46 -5.03
N ASP A 17 15.59 -23.55 -5.88
CA ASP A 17 16.70 -23.76 -6.80
C ASP A 17 17.81 -22.73 -6.54
N PRO A 18 19.07 -23.02 -6.92
CA PRO A 18 20.17 -22.07 -6.80
C PRO A 18 19.87 -20.74 -7.51
N THR A 19 20.14 -19.63 -6.83
CA THR A 19 19.99 -18.27 -7.36
C THR A 19 21.33 -17.54 -7.34
N PRO A 20 21.49 -16.43 -8.10
CA PRO A 20 22.67 -15.59 -7.99
C PRO A 20 22.87 -15.09 -6.55
N THR A 21 24.01 -15.43 -5.95
CA THR A 21 24.45 -14.94 -4.64
C THR A 21 25.64 -14.00 -4.78
N ASP A 22 26.00 -13.32 -3.68
CA ASP A 22 27.23 -12.51 -3.55
C ASP A 22 27.28 -11.26 -4.44
N ASN A 23 26.11 -10.81 -4.88
CA ASN A 23 25.94 -9.53 -5.58
C ASN A 23 25.24 -8.52 -4.68
N LEU A 24 25.70 -7.27 -4.75
CA LEU A 24 25.01 -6.11 -4.24
C LEU A 24 24.20 -5.50 -5.37
N LEU A 25 22.89 -5.46 -5.19
CA LEU A 25 21.96 -4.92 -6.16
C LEU A 25 21.54 -3.52 -5.73
N PRO A 26 21.79 -2.48 -6.54
CA PRO A 26 21.52 -1.10 -6.15
C PRO A 26 20.01 -0.82 -6.15
N LEU A 27 19.60 0.01 -5.19
CA LEU A 27 18.28 0.61 -5.20
C LEU A 27 18.20 1.81 -6.16
N SER A 28 17.04 2.03 -6.78
CA SER A 28 16.82 3.19 -7.65
C SER A 28 16.68 4.49 -6.84
N SER A 29 16.70 5.64 -7.53
CA SER A 29 16.39 6.93 -6.90
C SER A 29 14.98 6.96 -6.29
N MET A 30 14.01 6.26 -6.89
CA MET A 30 12.64 6.15 -6.40
C MET A 30 12.52 5.24 -5.15
N ASP A 31 13.29 4.15 -5.10
CA ASP A 31 13.37 3.25 -3.94
C ASP A 31 14.02 3.90 -2.71
N LYS A 32 14.80 4.97 -2.92
CA LYS A 32 15.53 5.70 -1.89
C LYS A 32 14.77 6.93 -1.38
N THR A 33 13.56 7.18 -1.87
CA THR A 33 12.78 8.33 -1.42
C THR A 33 12.31 8.16 0.02
N ALA A 34 12.18 9.26 0.76
CA ALA A 34 11.72 9.24 2.16
C ALA A 34 10.39 8.47 2.41
N PRO A 35 9.42 8.42 1.48
CA PRO A 35 8.17 7.69 1.66
C PRO A 35 8.24 6.16 1.58
N VAL A 36 9.40 5.54 1.35
CA VAL A 36 9.47 4.09 1.08
C VAL A 36 10.42 3.31 2.01
N GLY A 37 11.04 3.95 3.00
CA GLY A 37 12.00 3.30 3.92
C GLY A 37 11.40 2.51 5.10
N PHE A 38 10.18 1.98 4.99
CA PHE A 38 9.48 1.33 6.12
C PHE A 38 8.83 -0.01 5.72
N MET A 39 8.42 -0.80 6.72
CA MET A 39 7.67 -2.04 6.51
C MET A 39 6.18 -1.74 6.35
N LEU A 40 5.60 -2.21 5.24
CA LEU A 40 4.16 -2.24 5.03
C LEU A 40 3.58 -3.57 5.49
N ASP A 41 2.46 -3.48 6.22
CA ASP A 41 1.77 -4.62 6.80
C ASP A 41 0.34 -4.73 6.20
N LEU A 42 -0.04 -5.94 5.76
CA LEU A 42 -1.39 -6.25 5.29
C LEU A 42 -1.76 -7.71 5.56
N ALA A 43 -3.05 -8.04 5.45
CA ALA A 43 -3.53 -9.40 5.42
C ALA A 43 -4.42 -9.66 4.20
N LEU A 44 -4.28 -10.84 3.60
CA LEU A 44 -5.19 -11.37 2.57
C LEU A 44 -6.07 -12.45 3.21
N VAL A 45 -7.38 -12.33 3.16
CA VAL A 45 -8.31 -13.24 3.84
C VAL A 45 -9.00 -14.13 2.82
N TYR A 46 -9.09 -15.43 3.08
CA TYR A 46 -9.67 -16.43 2.19
C TYR A 46 -10.74 -17.25 2.92
N GLY A 47 -11.86 -17.50 2.25
CA GLY A 47 -12.99 -18.22 2.86
C GLY A 47 -12.74 -19.71 3.08
N HIS A 48 -11.83 -20.32 2.32
CA HIS A 48 -11.49 -21.74 2.43
C HIS A 48 -10.10 -22.03 1.83
N GLY A 49 -9.47 -23.10 2.29
CA GLY A 49 -8.25 -23.67 1.72
C GLY A 49 -7.96 -25.05 2.32
N HIS A 50 -7.02 -25.80 1.73
CA HIS A 50 -6.61 -27.11 2.24
C HIS A 50 -5.09 -27.13 2.43
N GLU A 51 -4.64 -27.26 3.69
CA GLU A 51 -3.22 -27.10 4.06
C GLU A 51 -2.60 -25.80 3.50
N PRO A 52 -3.24 -24.62 3.64
CA PRO A 52 -2.78 -23.37 3.03
C PRO A 52 -1.35 -23.00 3.40
N ALA A 53 -0.91 -23.25 4.65
CA ALA A 53 0.46 -23.00 5.07
C ALA A 53 1.48 -23.74 4.20
N LYS A 54 1.30 -25.05 4.04
CA LYS A 54 2.16 -25.92 3.23
C LYS A 54 2.19 -25.52 1.75
N VAL A 55 1.02 -25.23 1.17
CA VAL A 55 0.91 -24.82 -0.24
C VAL A 55 1.63 -23.48 -0.47
N ILE A 56 1.35 -22.48 0.36
CA ILE A 56 1.93 -21.14 0.22
C ILE A 56 3.43 -21.18 0.50
N ARG A 57 3.89 -21.94 1.50
CA ARG A 57 5.32 -22.13 1.79
C ARG A 57 6.08 -22.69 0.59
N GLY A 58 5.56 -23.75 -0.04
CA GLY A 58 6.16 -24.34 -1.24
C GLY A 58 6.14 -23.37 -2.43
N ALA A 59 5.03 -22.67 -2.64
CA ALA A 59 4.89 -21.68 -3.71
C ALA A 59 5.84 -20.49 -3.55
N LEU A 60 6.02 -20.01 -2.32
CA LEU A 60 6.93 -18.92 -1.98
C LEU A 60 8.38 -19.33 -2.29
N SER A 61 8.80 -20.52 -1.89
CA SER A 61 10.13 -21.06 -2.22
C SER A 61 10.39 -21.09 -3.73
N ARG A 62 9.39 -21.43 -4.54
CA ARG A 62 9.49 -21.41 -6.02
C ARG A 62 9.52 -20.00 -6.58
N ALA A 63 8.67 -19.09 -6.09
CA ALA A 63 8.61 -17.71 -6.55
C ALA A 63 9.90 -16.92 -6.21
N LEU A 64 10.58 -17.27 -5.12
CA LEU A 64 11.86 -16.67 -4.74
C LEU A 64 13.00 -17.02 -5.70
N VAL A 65 12.85 -17.99 -6.62
CA VAL A 65 13.87 -18.27 -7.64
C VAL A 65 13.94 -17.12 -8.68
N PRO A 66 12.86 -16.81 -9.42
CA PRO A 66 12.86 -15.66 -10.34
C PRO A 66 12.90 -14.30 -9.61
N TYR A 67 12.41 -14.23 -8.36
CA TYR A 67 12.49 -13.04 -7.50
C TYR A 67 13.62 -13.15 -6.45
N HIS A 68 14.78 -13.69 -6.82
CA HIS A 68 15.90 -13.94 -5.90
C HIS A 68 16.31 -12.79 -4.97
N PRO A 69 16.22 -11.48 -5.34
CA PRO A 69 16.61 -10.41 -4.43
C PRO A 69 15.73 -10.36 -3.17
N VAL A 70 14.49 -10.84 -3.24
CA VAL A 70 13.53 -10.86 -2.13
C VAL A 70 13.97 -11.80 -1.00
N ALA A 71 14.75 -12.85 -1.34
CA ALA A 71 15.36 -13.76 -0.38
C ALA A 71 16.65 -13.21 0.25
N GLY A 72 17.06 -11.99 -0.12
CA GLY A 72 18.26 -11.32 0.36
C GLY A 72 18.05 -10.48 1.62
N ARG A 73 18.95 -9.52 1.83
CA ARG A 73 18.88 -8.53 2.91
C ARG A 73 19.18 -7.13 2.40
N ILE A 74 18.49 -6.14 2.92
CA ILE A 74 18.85 -4.73 2.74
C ILE A 74 20.06 -4.45 3.61
N VAL A 75 21.11 -3.92 2.98
CA VAL A 75 22.39 -3.60 3.63
C VAL A 75 22.81 -2.18 3.29
N ALA A 76 23.62 -1.58 4.17
CA ALA A 76 24.35 -0.36 3.85
C ALA A 76 25.69 -0.73 3.20
N SER A 77 25.97 -0.14 2.04
CA SER A 77 27.27 -0.24 1.38
C SER A 77 28.34 0.55 2.14
N ASP A 78 29.61 0.32 1.82
CA ASP A 78 30.76 1.07 2.36
C ASP A 78 30.68 2.59 2.11
N LYS A 79 29.87 3.01 1.13
CA LYS A 79 29.62 4.41 0.78
C LYS A 79 28.38 5.00 1.47
N GLY A 80 27.72 4.24 2.34
CA GLY A 80 26.49 4.62 3.03
C GLY A 80 25.22 4.54 2.17
N GLU A 81 25.31 4.02 0.94
CA GLU A 81 24.15 3.80 0.07
C GLU A 81 23.46 2.48 0.42
N VAL A 82 22.12 2.47 0.39
CA VAL A 82 21.31 1.28 0.66
C VAL A 82 21.22 0.40 -0.59
N GLU A 83 21.51 -0.88 -0.43
CA GLU A 83 21.55 -1.91 -1.47
C GLU A 83 20.91 -3.21 -0.99
N VAL A 84 20.66 -4.15 -1.91
CA VAL A 84 20.21 -5.51 -1.57
C VAL A 84 21.36 -6.48 -1.76
N ALA A 85 21.79 -7.10 -0.66
CA ALA A 85 22.67 -8.25 -0.69
C ALA A 85 21.87 -9.50 -1.07
N SER A 86 22.18 -10.09 -2.21
CA SER A 86 21.58 -11.35 -2.64
C SER A 86 22.26 -12.52 -1.92
N THR A 87 21.64 -13.00 -0.84
CA THR A 87 22.22 -14.04 0.03
C THR A 87 21.51 -15.40 -0.07
N ALA A 88 20.36 -15.46 -0.76
CA ALA A 88 19.45 -16.61 -0.79
C ALA A 88 19.04 -17.13 0.61
N THR A 89 19.23 -16.35 1.68
CA THR A 89 18.90 -16.72 3.06
C THR A 89 17.43 -17.08 3.20
N GLY A 90 16.57 -16.40 2.45
CA GLY A 90 15.13 -16.62 2.45
C GLY A 90 14.39 -15.61 3.31
N VAL A 91 13.09 -15.85 3.41
CA VAL A 91 12.11 -14.98 4.06
C VAL A 91 11.50 -15.70 5.27
N TRP A 92 11.18 -14.97 6.32
CA TRP A 92 10.55 -15.57 7.50
C TRP A 92 9.12 -15.99 7.19
N PHE A 93 8.78 -17.21 7.57
CA PHE A 93 7.47 -17.81 7.40
C PHE A 93 6.97 -18.35 8.74
N VAL A 94 5.72 -18.04 9.08
CA VAL A 94 5.09 -18.46 10.33
C VAL A 94 3.79 -19.20 10.04
N GLU A 95 3.66 -20.41 10.54
CA GLU A 95 2.38 -21.13 10.56
C GLU A 95 1.63 -20.79 11.85
N ALA A 96 0.33 -20.55 11.76
CA ALA A 96 -0.48 -20.20 12.91
C ALA A 96 -1.90 -20.77 12.78
N SER A 97 -2.56 -20.94 13.92
CA SER A 97 -3.96 -21.36 13.99
C SER A 97 -4.75 -20.48 14.96
N ALA A 98 -5.95 -20.09 14.59
CA ALA A 98 -6.90 -19.40 15.44
C ALA A 98 -7.95 -20.37 15.99
N ASP A 99 -8.29 -20.28 17.26
CA ASP A 99 -9.26 -21.13 17.94
C ASP A 99 -10.74 -20.76 17.67
N CYS A 100 -10.98 -19.97 16.62
CA CYS A 100 -12.26 -19.43 16.21
C CYS A 100 -12.49 -19.61 14.69
N THR A 101 -13.70 -19.33 14.23
CA THR A 101 -14.03 -19.25 12.81
C THR A 101 -13.84 -17.82 12.29
N LEU A 102 -13.77 -17.64 10.96
CA LEU A 102 -13.78 -16.30 10.37
C LEU A 102 -15.05 -15.52 10.73
N GLU A 103 -16.21 -16.17 10.83
CA GLU A 103 -17.47 -15.50 11.24
C GLU A 103 -17.42 -14.97 12.67
N ASP A 104 -16.79 -15.71 13.59
CA ASP A 104 -16.63 -15.27 14.99
C ASP A 104 -15.82 -13.97 15.13
N VAL A 105 -14.98 -13.66 14.13
CA VAL A 105 -14.12 -12.48 14.07
C VAL A 105 -14.55 -11.49 12.98
N ASN A 106 -15.82 -11.56 12.56
CA ASN A 106 -16.40 -10.71 11.52
C ASN A 106 -15.55 -10.67 10.23
N ARG A 107 -15.00 -11.83 9.83
CA ARG A 107 -14.12 -12.01 8.67
C ARG A 107 -12.92 -11.08 8.63
N LEU A 108 -12.46 -10.62 9.80
CA LEU A 108 -11.39 -9.64 9.97
C LEU A 108 -11.72 -8.26 9.36
N GLU A 109 -13.00 -7.91 9.30
CA GLU A 109 -13.45 -6.54 9.04
C GLU A 109 -13.21 -5.63 10.26
N ARG A 110 -13.25 -4.32 10.04
CA ARG A 110 -13.06 -3.33 11.10
C ARG A 110 -14.35 -3.07 11.90
N PRO A 111 -14.26 -2.79 13.22
CA PRO A 111 -13.05 -2.85 14.05
C PRO A 111 -12.55 -4.29 14.20
N LEU A 112 -11.22 -4.48 14.13
CA LEU A 112 -10.62 -5.80 14.16
C LEU A 112 -10.88 -6.50 15.50
N SER A 113 -11.49 -7.67 15.45
CA SER A 113 -11.72 -8.51 16.64
C SER A 113 -10.44 -9.21 17.12
N VAL A 114 -9.45 -9.35 16.23
CA VAL A 114 -8.13 -9.91 16.51
C VAL A 114 -7.09 -8.80 16.32
N PRO A 115 -6.17 -8.56 17.28
CA PRO A 115 -5.13 -7.55 17.11
C PRO A 115 -4.29 -7.79 15.85
N ALA A 116 -3.97 -6.73 15.10
CA ALA A 116 -3.19 -6.83 13.87
C ALA A 116 -1.86 -7.60 14.08
N ALA A 117 -1.19 -7.39 15.21
CA ALA A 117 0.06 -8.09 15.56
C ALA A 117 -0.08 -9.63 15.66
N GLU A 118 -1.27 -10.14 15.97
CA GLU A 118 -1.55 -11.58 16.00
C GLU A 118 -1.67 -12.16 14.58
N LEU A 119 -2.09 -11.35 13.61
CA LEU A 119 -2.21 -11.74 12.20
C LEU A 119 -0.90 -11.58 11.43
N LEU A 120 0.10 -10.91 12.01
CA LEU A 120 1.35 -10.56 11.33
C LEU A 120 2.54 -11.40 11.83
N PRO A 121 3.48 -11.78 10.94
CA PRO A 121 4.71 -12.45 11.32
C PRO A 121 5.66 -11.52 12.09
N GLN A 122 6.46 -12.12 12.96
CA GLN A 122 7.57 -11.46 13.64
C GLN A 122 8.82 -12.31 13.48
N ALA A 123 9.98 -11.65 13.31
CA ALA A 123 11.25 -12.34 13.33
C ALA A 123 11.54 -12.87 14.75
N PRO A 124 12.30 -13.96 14.91
CA PRO A 124 12.57 -14.56 16.21
C PRO A 124 13.27 -13.61 17.21
N THR A 125 14.17 -12.77 16.70
CA THR A 125 14.90 -11.78 17.51
C THR A 125 15.00 -10.43 16.82
N LYS A 126 15.42 -9.40 17.57
CA LYS A 126 15.71 -8.08 17.01
C LYS A 126 16.83 -8.12 15.96
N ALA A 127 17.88 -8.92 16.19
CA ALA A 127 18.97 -9.08 15.21
C ALA A 127 18.45 -9.73 13.91
N ASP A 128 17.54 -10.69 14.02
CA ASP A 128 16.91 -11.33 12.86
C ASP A 128 15.95 -10.42 12.09
N SER A 129 15.64 -9.24 12.65
CA SER A 129 14.76 -8.23 12.04
C SER A 129 15.52 -7.25 11.13
N GLU A 130 16.86 -7.27 11.16
CA GLU A 130 17.68 -6.32 10.39
C GLU A 130 17.67 -6.63 8.89
N GLY A 131 17.46 -5.60 8.08
CA GLY A 131 17.53 -5.70 6.62
C GLY A 131 16.49 -6.63 5.99
N LEU A 132 15.43 -7.00 6.70
CA LEU A 132 14.40 -7.91 6.15
C LEU A 132 13.63 -7.25 5.01
N ILE A 133 13.37 -8.03 3.97
CA ILE A 133 12.59 -7.62 2.81
C ILE A 133 11.15 -8.10 2.92
N LEU A 134 10.93 -9.33 3.38
CA LEU A 134 9.62 -9.96 3.43
C LEU A 134 9.50 -10.92 4.62
N LEU A 135 8.34 -10.92 5.24
CA LEU A 135 7.87 -11.93 6.18
C LEU A 135 6.42 -12.31 5.83
N VAL A 136 6.08 -13.58 6.02
CA VAL A 136 4.74 -14.12 5.76
C VAL A 136 4.26 -14.94 6.95
N GLN A 137 2.99 -14.80 7.32
CA GLN A 137 2.31 -15.68 8.28
C GLN A 137 1.05 -16.25 7.61
N VAL A 138 0.78 -17.54 7.78
CA VAL A 138 -0.50 -18.15 7.41
C VAL A 138 -1.23 -18.55 8.68
N THR A 139 -2.41 -17.97 8.91
CA THR A 139 -3.25 -18.24 10.08
C THR A 139 -4.52 -18.97 9.63
N GLU A 140 -4.65 -20.24 10.02
CA GLU A 140 -5.82 -21.08 9.72
C GLU A 140 -6.91 -20.95 10.80
N PHE A 141 -8.17 -20.85 10.39
CA PHE A 141 -9.34 -20.76 11.28
C PHE A 141 -10.11 -22.09 11.31
N LYS A 142 -10.89 -22.34 12.36
CA LYS A 142 -11.65 -23.60 12.55
C LYS A 142 -12.62 -23.93 11.41
N CYS A 143 -13.08 -22.93 10.66
CA CYS A 143 -13.98 -23.10 9.52
C CYS A 143 -13.26 -23.52 8.22
N GLY A 144 -11.93 -23.69 8.23
CA GLY A 144 -11.12 -23.98 7.05
C GLY A 144 -10.75 -22.75 6.21
N GLY A 145 -11.23 -21.56 6.61
CA GLY A 145 -10.75 -20.29 6.07
C GLY A 145 -9.39 -19.92 6.66
N PHE A 146 -8.67 -19.02 6.01
CA PHE A 146 -7.33 -18.62 6.45
C PHE A 146 -7.02 -17.15 6.12
N ALA A 147 -6.07 -16.57 6.83
CA ALA A 147 -5.50 -15.27 6.54
C ALA A 147 -4.00 -15.39 6.25
N VAL A 148 -3.51 -14.63 5.27
CA VAL A 148 -2.09 -14.50 4.94
C VAL A 148 -1.63 -13.12 5.37
N GLY A 149 -0.99 -13.04 6.52
CA GLY A 149 -0.36 -11.82 7.03
C GLY A 149 0.99 -11.58 6.37
N ILE A 150 1.19 -10.39 5.85
CA ILE A 150 2.35 -10.03 5.03
C ILE A 150 2.99 -8.78 5.61
N ARG A 151 4.31 -8.80 5.73
CA ARG A 151 5.12 -7.63 6.05
C ARG A 151 6.23 -7.51 5.02
N PHE A 152 6.29 -6.42 4.29
CA PHE A 152 7.35 -6.22 3.29
C PHE A 152 7.97 -4.84 3.37
N ASN A 153 9.25 -4.73 3.04
CA ASN A 153 9.96 -3.47 3.02
C ASN A 153 9.60 -2.68 1.76
N HIS A 154 9.01 -1.51 1.96
CA HIS A 154 8.52 -0.66 0.87
C HIS A 154 9.68 -0.15 -0.03
N ALA A 155 10.94 -0.23 0.41
CA ALA A 155 12.09 0.14 -0.41
C ALA A 155 12.32 -0.84 -1.57
N ILE A 156 11.78 -2.06 -1.46
CA ILE A 156 11.91 -3.09 -2.50
C ILE A 156 10.68 -3.13 -3.42
N PHE A 157 9.51 -2.80 -2.88
CA PHE A 157 8.25 -2.89 -3.61
C PHE A 157 7.43 -1.62 -3.38
N ASP A 158 6.87 -1.06 -4.46
CA ASP A 158 5.59 -0.36 -4.31
C ASP A 158 4.42 -1.35 -4.33
N GLY A 159 3.19 -0.84 -4.20
CA GLY A 159 2.00 -1.69 -4.20
C GLY A 159 1.89 -2.58 -5.44
N VAL A 160 2.19 -2.04 -6.63
CA VAL A 160 2.11 -2.78 -7.90
C VAL A 160 3.17 -3.89 -7.95
N GLY A 161 4.40 -3.58 -7.55
CA GLY A 161 5.49 -4.55 -7.47
C GLY A 161 5.22 -5.67 -6.47
N ALA A 162 4.69 -5.32 -5.29
CA ALA A 162 4.30 -6.30 -4.27
C ALA A 162 3.17 -7.19 -4.79
N GLY A 163 2.13 -6.61 -5.40
CA GLY A 163 1.03 -7.37 -5.98
C GLY A 163 1.48 -8.30 -7.12
N GLN A 164 2.41 -7.87 -7.97
CA GLN A 164 3.04 -8.72 -8.99
C GLN A 164 3.76 -9.92 -8.35
N PHE A 165 4.52 -9.69 -7.28
CA PHE A 165 5.20 -10.76 -6.56
C PHE A 165 4.22 -11.75 -5.93
N PHE A 166 3.19 -11.30 -5.21
CA PHE A 166 2.23 -12.21 -4.57
C PHE A 166 1.35 -12.96 -5.57
N GLN A 167 1.00 -12.34 -6.70
CA GLN A 167 0.36 -13.07 -7.80
C GLN A 167 1.26 -14.18 -8.35
N ALA A 168 2.57 -13.93 -8.49
CA ALA A 168 3.53 -14.97 -8.87
C ALA A 168 3.59 -16.10 -7.83
N VAL A 169 3.51 -15.81 -6.52
CA VAL A 169 3.36 -16.84 -5.48
C VAL A 169 2.07 -17.64 -5.70
N GLY A 170 0.94 -16.98 -5.98
CA GLY A 170 -0.32 -17.64 -6.32
C GLY A 170 -0.21 -18.57 -7.55
N GLU A 171 0.45 -18.11 -8.62
CA GLU A 171 0.74 -18.92 -9.80
C GLU A 171 1.57 -20.16 -9.47
N MET A 172 2.59 -20.02 -8.62
CA MET A 172 3.42 -21.14 -8.19
C MET A 172 2.61 -22.13 -7.33
N ALA A 173 1.69 -21.65 -6.50
CA ALA A 173 0.77 -22.49 -5.73
C ALA A 173 -0.16 -23.31 -6.63
N ARG A 174 -0.61 -22.70 -7.74
CA ARG A 174 -1.43 -23.37 -8.77
C ARG A 174 -0.64 -24.28 -9.71
N GLY A 175 0.68 -24.41 -9.53
CA GLY A 175 1.51 -25.34 -10.28
C GLY A 175 2.02 -24.82 -11.63
N LEU A 176 1.92 -23.51 -11.90
CA LEU A 176 2.55 -22.95 -13.11
C LEU A 176 4.07 -23.13 -13.03
N PRO A 177 4.77 -23.39 -14.15
CA PRO A 177 6.20 -23.65 -14.15
C PRO A 177 7.03 -22.39 -13.86
N GLN A 178 6.52 -21.21 -14.23
CA GLN A 178 7.16 -19.91 -14.07
C GLN A 178 6.09 -18.81 -13.94
N PRO A 179 6.43 -17.64 -13.37
CA PRO A 179 5.51 -16.51 -13.32
C PRO A 179 5.07 -16.07 -14.72
N THR A 180 3.80 -15.67 -14.87
CA THR A 180 3.28 -15.17 -16.15
C THR A 180 3.98 -13.86 -16.54
N THR A 181 4.15 -12.98 -15.56
CA THR A 181 4.94 -11.75 -15.71
C THR A 181 6.36 -12.01 -15.24
N LYS A 182 7.32 -11.95 -16.17
CA LYS A 182 8.74 -12.14 -15.84
C LYS A 182 9.22 -10.97 -14.95
N PRO A 183 9.77 -11.22 -13.75
CA PRO A 183 10.31 -10.14 -12.92
C PRO A 183 11.54 -9.48 -13.55
N VAL A 184 11.61 -8.16 -13.43
CA VAL A 184 12.73 -7.35 -13.91
C VAL A 184 13.24 -6.45 -12.79
N TRP A 185 14.55 -6.53 -12.51
CA TRP A 185 15.22 -5.70 -11.49
C TRP A 185 15.44 -4.27 -11.98
N CYS A 186 16.23 -4.09 -13.05
CA CYS A 186 16.59 -2.85 -13.78
C CYS A 186 16.51 -1.49 -13.06
N ARG A 187 16.83 -1.43 -11.75
CA ARG A 187 16.78 -0.19 -10.96
C ARG A 187 17.84 0.81 -11.39
N GLU A 188 18.91 0.33 -12.00
CA GLU A 188 20.00 1.10 -12.58
C GLU A 188 19.54 1.95 -13.77
N ALA A 189 18.44 1.55 -14.43
CA ALA A 189 17.87 2.30 -15.55
C ALA A 189 17.09 3.54 -15.09
N ILE A 190 16.63 3.57 -13.83
CA ILE A 190 15.86 4.70 -13.29
C ILE A 190 16.80 5.91 -13.11
N PRO A 191 16.48 7.08 -13.71
CA PRO A 191 17.30 8.28 -13.58
C PRO A 191 17.56 8.65 -12.12
N SER A 192 18.81 8.93 -11.80
CA SER A 192 19.23 9.34 -10.45
C SER A 192 19.63 10.81 -10.45
N PRO A 193 18.69 11.74 -10.24
CA PRO A 193 19.01 13.16 -10.15
C PRO A 193 19.90 13.44 -8.92
N PRO A 194 20.75 14.47 -8.95
CA PRO A 194 21.52 14.89 -7.77
C PRO A 194 20.57 15.18 -6.61
N LYS A 195 20.85 14.63 -5.43
CA LYS A 195 20.11 14.98 -4.21
C LYS A 195 20.35 16.46 -3.90
N ALA A 196 19.29 17.21 -3.64
CA ALA A 196 19.48 18.54 -3.08
C ALA A 196 20.15 18.41 -1.70
N SER A 197 21.06 19.34 -1.35
CA SER A 197 21.53 19.44 0.04
C SER A 197 20.34 19.83 0.90
N ARG A 198 19.79 18.87 1.65
CA ARG A 198 18.70 19.13 2.59
C ARG A 198 19.28 19.60 3.91
N ASP A 199 18.64 20.58 4.52
CA ASP A 199 18.70 20.74 5.96
C ASP A 199 17.95 19.54 6.54
N ASP A 200 18.69 18.53 7.01
CA ASP A 200 18.16 17.44 7.82
C ASP A 200 17.83 17.97 9.23
N HIS A 201 17.05 19.06 9.30
CA HIS A 201 16.36 19.36 10.52
C HIS A 201 15.35 18.25 10.73
N ASP A 202 15.60 17.42 11.75
CA ASP A 202 14.57 16.56 12.29
C ASP A 202 13.32 17.41 12.48
N PRO A 203 12.16 17.03 11.92
CA PRO A 203 10.93 17.72 12.23
C PRO A 203 10.80 17.74 13.75
N PRO A 204 10.30 18.85 14.33
CA PRO A 204 10.11 18.93 15.78
C PRO A 204 9.37 17.68 16.26
N PHE A 205 9.71 17.19 17.47
CA PHE A 205 9.06 16.03 18.07
C PHE A 205 7.54 16.16 17.92
N PHE A 206 6.99 15.41 16.97
CA PHE A 206 5.58 15.37 16.66
C PHE A 206 5.05 14.08 17.25
N THR A 207 4.23 14.19 18.29
CA THR A 207 3.44 13.05 18.73
C THR A 207 2.27 12.94 17.76
N PRO A 208 2.26 11.93 16.86
CA PRO A 208 1.20 11.84 15.89
C PRO A 208 -0.15 11.65 16.57
N PRO A 209 -1.21 12.31 16.06
CA PRO A 209 -2.55 12.07 16.57
C PRO A 209 -2.92 10.61 16.36
N ARG A 210 -3.66 10.04 17.30
CA ARG A 210 -4.24 8.71 17.13
C ARG A 210 -5.46 8.83 16.23
N PHE A 211 -5.29 8.49 14.96
CA PHE A 211 -6.40 8.41 14.02
C PHE A 211 -7.26 7.18 14.30
N VAL A 212 -8.56 7.33 14.07
CA VAL A 212 -9.53 6.24 14.14
C VAL A 212 -9.60 5.57 12.78
N GLU A 213 -9.48 4.24 12.77
CA GLU A 213 -9.57 3.44 11.55
C GLU A 213 -11.03 3.07 11.26
N THR A 214 -11.57 3.57 10.16
CA THR A 214 -12.95 3.30 9.73
C THR A 214 -12.98 2.82 8.28
N VAL A 215 -13.98 2.01 7.93
CA VAL A 215 -14.20 1.53 6.56
C VAL A 215 -15.53 2.06 6.04
N TYR A 216 -15.53 2.57 4.83
CA TYR A 216 -16.73 3.02 4.11
C TYR A 216 -16.80 2.34 2.75
N ASP A 217 -17.95 1.78 2.42
CA ASP A 217 -18.23 1.25 1.09
C ASP A 217 -19.01 2.30 0.30
N VAL A 218 -18.34 2.98 -0.64
CA VAL A 218 -18.97 3.97 -1.52
C VAL A 218 -19.59 3.23 -2.69
N SER A 219 -20.91 3.26 -2.78
CA SER A 219 -21.65 2.52 -3.80
C SER A 219 -21.35 3.00 -5.21
N LEU A 220 -21.48 2.09 -6.18
CA LEU A 220 -21.30 2.43 -7.61
C LEU A 220 -22.28 3.52 -8.07
N ASP A 221 -23.48 3.58 -7.51
CA ASP A 221 -24.50 4.56 -7.86
C ASP A 221 -24.11 5.96 -7.36
N SER A 222 -23.65 6.09 -6.12
CA SER A 222 -23.11 7.35 -5.59
C SER A 222 -21.89 7.84 -6.39
N ILE A 223 -20.98 6.94 -6.75
CA ILE A 223 -19.85 7.26 -7.64
C ILE A 223 -20.34 7.78 -9.00
N ASN A 224 -21.35 7.13 -9.59
CA ASN A 224 -21.88 7.50 -10.89
C ASN A 224 -22.63 8.84 -10.85
N LEU A 225 -23.30 9.15 -9.74
CA LEU A 225 -23.94 10.45 -9.54
C LEU A 225 -22.92 11.59 -9.66
N ILE A 226 -21.81 11.50 -8.90
CA ILE A 226 -20.72 12.49 -8.92
C ILE A 226 -20.12 12.62 -10.33
N LYS A 227 -19.86 11.49 -11.00
CA LYS A 227 -19.33 11.49 -12.36
C LYS A 227 -20.27 12.13 -13.37
N ASN A 228 -21.57 11.84 -13.28
CA ASN A 228 -22.58 12.34 -14.19
C ASN A 228 -22.77 13.85 -14.00
N GLU A 229 -22.78 14.32 -12.75
CA GLU A 229 -22.80 15.76 -12.43
C GLU A 229 -21.57 16.47 -13.00
N TYR A 230 -20.38 15.91 -12.78
CA TYR A 230 -19.14 16.46 -13.34
C TYR A 230 -19.17 16.53 -14.88
N VAL A 231 -19.68 15.50 -15.56
CA VAL A 231 -19.85 15.50 -17.03
C VAL A 231 -20.87 16.54 -17.46
N LYS A 232 -21.98 16.67 -16.74
CA LYS A 232 -23.07 17.61 -17.07
C LYS A 232 -22.59 19.07 -16.99
N GLU A 233 -21.81 19.42 -15.97
CA GLU A 233 -21.36 20.81 -15.77
C GLU A 233 -20.14 21.17 -16.62
N THR A 234 -19.22 20.23 -16.83
CA THR A 234 -17.92 20.54 -17.45
C THR A 234 -17.76 20.00 -18.87
N GLY A 235 -18.65 19.10 -19.32
CA GLY A 235 -18.49 18.35 -20.57
C GLY A 235 -17.34 17.34 -20.57
N ARG A 236 -16.60 17.17 -19.46
CA ARG A 236 -15.43 16.30 -19.33
C ARG A 236 -15.74 15.10 -18.43
N LYS A 237 -15.04 13.99 -18.61
CA LYS A 237 -15.17 12.80 -17.73
C LYS A 237 -14.21 12.86 -16.55
N CYS A 238 -14.56 12.27 -15.41
CA CYS A 238 -13.66 12.01 -14.29
C CYS A 238 -13.63 10.51 -13.95
N SER A 239 -12.55 10.06 -13.32
CA SER A 239 -12.37 8.66 -12.88
C SER A 239 -13.09 8.41 -11.54
N THR A 240 -13.25 7.13 -11.16
CA THR A 240 -13.74 6.78 -9.81
C THR A 240 -12.83 7.37 -8.73
N PHE A 241 -11.51 7.29 -8.95
CA PHE A 241 -10.53 7.88 -8.05
C PHE A 241 -10.77 9.38 -7.87
N ASP A 242 -10.92 10.14 -8.96
CA ASP A 242 -11.12 11.60 -8.87
C ASP A 242 -12.39 11.94 -8.07
N ALA A 243 -13.50 11.23 -8.33
CA ALA A 243 -14.77 11.44 -7.66
C ALA A 243 -14.69 11.14 -6.15
N VAL A 244 -14.17 9.96 -5.78
CA VAL A 244 -14.11 9.54 -4.37
C VAL A 244 -13.05 10.31 -3.60
N ALA A 245 -11.89 10.63 -4.21
CA ALA A 245 -10.86 11.44 -3.59
C ALA A 245 -11.36 12.85 -3.27
N ALA A 246 -12.06 13.49 -4.21
CA ALA A 246 -12.65 14.81 -4.00
C ALA A 246 -13.69 14.80 -2.88
N ALA A 247 -14.59 13.80 -2.91
CA ALA A 247 -15.65 13.66 -1.93
C ALA A 247 -15.08 13.41 -0.53
N LEU A 248 -14.14 12.47 -0.41
CA LEU A 248 -13.44 12.17 0.85
C LEU A 248 -12.69 13.39 1.40
N TRP A 249 -11.92 14.08 0.56
CA TRP A 249 -11.15 15.25 0.98
C TRP A 249 -12.06 16.38 1.48
N GLN A 250 -13.15 16.66 0.75
CA GLN A 250 -14.14 17.66 1.15
C GLN A 250 -14.87 17.26 2.43
N SER A 251 -15.36 16.02 2.53
CA SER A 251 -16.02 15.47 3.72
C SER A 251 -15.11 15.56 4.95
N ARG A 252 -13.84 15.18 4.81
CA ARG A 252 -12.86 15.30 5.88
C ARG A 252 -12.67 16.75 6.30
N THR A 253 -12.44 17.66 5.35
CA THR A 253 -12.21 19.09 5.65
C THR A 253 -13.39 19.71 6.40
N ARG A 254 -14.63 19.39 6.02
CA ARG A 254 -15.84 19.80 6.76
C ARG A 254 -15.87 19.26 8.18
N ALA A 255 -15.58 17.96 8.33
CA ALA A 255 -15.67 17.28 9.62
C ALA A 255 -14.62 17.73 10.63
N ILE A 256 -13.39 18.00 10.18
CA ILE A 256 -12.29 18.39 11.09
C ILE A 256 -12.36 19.85 11.54
N GLY A 257 -13.19 20.68 10.89
CA GLY A 257 -13.45 22.05 11.34
C GLY A 257 -12.21 22.90 11.57
N ILE A 258 -11.13 22.71 10.79
CA ILE A 258 -9.90 23.50 10.93
C ILE A 258 -10.22 24.99 10.73
N GLU A 259 -9.43 25.85 11.39
CA GLU A 259 -9.51 27.32 11.28
C GLU A 259 -9.78 27.81 9.86
N PHE A 260 -10.60 28.84 9.77
CA PHE A 260 -10.95 29.50 8.52
C PHE A 260 -9.68 30.00 7.81
N HIS A 261 -9.59 29.78 6.51
CA HIS A 261 -8.42 30.07 5.66
C HIS A 261 -7.14 29.25 5.92
N ALA A 262 -7.15 28.26 6.80
CA ALA A 262 -5.99 27.39 6.97
C ALA A 262 -5.73 26.52 5.72
N ASP A 263 -4.48 26.21 5.45
CA ASP A 263 -4.10 25.34 4.32
C ASP A 263 -4.41 23.87 4.60
N VAL A 264 -5.32 23.30 3.80
CA VAL A 264 -5.56 21.86 3.72
C VAL A 264 -4.95 21.30 2.44
N CYS A 265 -4.38 20.10 2.51
CA CYS A 265 -3.79 19.48 1.33
C CYS A 265 -4.21 18.02 1.18
N VAL A 266 -4.25 17.58 -0.07
CA VAL A 266 -4.41 16.17 -0.42
C VAL A 266 -3.24 15.75 -1.30
N GLY A 267 -2.47 14.78 -0.79
CA GLY A 267 -1.38 14.12 -1.49
C GLY A 267 -1.85 12.81 -2.11
N LEU A 268 -1.39 12.53 -3.32
CA LEU A 268 -1.68 11.34 -4.11
C LEU A 268 -0.35 10.66 -4.43
N VAL A 269 -0.23 9.37 -4.16
CA VAL A 269 0.93 8.58 -4.58
C VAL A 269 0.57 7.88 -5.89
N ALA A 270 1.14 8.36 -7.01
CA ALA A 270 0.77 7.90 -8.34
C ALA A 270 1.78 6.89 -8.89
N ASP A 271 1.29 5.77 -9.44
CA ASP A 271 2.09 4.88 -10.30
C ASP A 271 2.45 5.61 -11.59
N VAL A 272 3.75 5.70 -11.89
CA VAL A 272 4.32 6.41 -13.04
C VAL A 272 5.01 5.49 -14.03
N ARG A 273 4.82 4.16 -13.94
CA ARG A 273 5.38 3.20 -14.91
C ARG A 273 5.02 3.53 -16.36
N ASN A 274 3.81 4.02 -16.59
CA ASN A 274 3.34 4.42 -17.92
C ASN A 274 4.05 5.66 -18.49
N LEU A 275 4.73 6.45 -17.65
CA LEU A 275 5.54 7.60 -18.06
C LEU A 275 7.01 7.20 -18.28
N MET A 276 7.36 5.94 -18.01
CA MET A 276 8.73 5.43 -18.06
C MET A 276 8.97 4.49 -19.25
N GLY A 277 8.20 4.61 -20.33
CA GLY A 277 8.27 3.71 -21.49
C GLY A 277 9.63 3.65 -22.20
N ASP A 278 10.44 4.70 -22.10
CA ASP A 278 11.80 4.74 -22.64
C ASP A 278 12.84 4.08 -21.72
N VAL A 279 12.46 3.77 -20.47
CA VAL A 279 13.34 3.29 -19.41
C VAL A 279 12.99 1.86 -18.97
N LEU A 280 11.70 1.57 -18.82
CA LEU A 280 11.18 0.30 -18.36
C LEU A 280 10.85 -0.63 -19.54
N PRO A 281 10.91 -1.96 -19.35
CA PRO A 281 10.53 -2.92 -20.39
C PRO A 281 9.07 -2.76 -20.82
N ALA A 282 8.82 -2.81 -22.14
CA ALA A 282 7.47 -2.68 -22.71
C ALA A 282 6.53 -3.81 -22.28
N GLU A 283 7.07 -5.02 -22.14
CA GLU A 283 6.41 -6.21 -21.60
C GLU A 283 6.16 -6.17 -20.08
N GLY A 284 6.59 -5.11 -19.38
CA GLY A 284 6.40 -4.93 -17.96
C GLY A 284 7.38 -5.71 -17.09
N GLY A 285 6.96 -6.08 -15.88
CA GLY A 285 7.74 -6.90 -14.95
C GLY A 285 8.62 -6.16 -13.95
N TYR A 286 8.81 -4.84 -14.12
CA TYR A 286 9.50 -4.00 -13.13
C TYR A 286 8.69 -3.92 -11.83
N TYR A 287 9.27 -4.47 -10.76
CA TYR A 287 8.62 -4.61 -9.46
C TYR A 287 9.18 -3.70 -8.36
N GLY A 288 10.16 -2.84 -8.69
CA GLY A 288 10.65 -1.82 -7.76
C GLY A 288 9.67 -0.66 -7.61
N ASN A 289 10.01 0.33 -6.80
CA ASN A 289 9.22 1.54 -6.70
C ASN A 289 9.24 2.29 -8.04
N CYS A 290 8.05 2.62 -8.54
CA CYS A 290 7.84 3.53 -9.66
C CYS A 290 6.66 4.43 -9.34
N VAL A 291 6.75 5.10 -8.20
CA VAL A 291 5.72 6.00 -7.68
C VAL A 291 6.25 7.42 -7.57
N TYR A 292 5.38 8.40 -7.80
CA TYR A 292 5.71 9.80 -7.63
C TYR A 292 4.58 10.51 -6.87
N PRO A 293 4.90 11.26 -5.79
CA PRO A 293 3.90 12.01 -5.05
C PRO A 293 3.48 13.27 -5.82
N THR A 294 2.18 13.49 -5.94
CA THR A 294 1.60 14.77 -6.39
C THR A 294 0.50 15.18 -5.43
N GLY A 295 -0.07 16.36 -5.58
CA GLY A 295 -1.13 16.81 -4.71
C GLY A 295 -1.57 18.24 -4.97
N VAL A 296 -2.53 18.68 -4.18
CA VAL A 296 -3.04 20.05 -4.20
C VAL A 296 -3.19 20.57 -2.78
N THR A 297 -2.87 21.84 -2.58
CA THR A 297 -3.14 22.60 -1.36
C THR A 297 -4.16 23.68 -1.70
N ALA A 298 -5.14 23.86 -0.84
CA ALA A 298 -6.16 24.90 -0.94
C ALA A 298 -6.55 25.39 0.46
N SER A 299 -7.22 26.53 0.55
CA SER A 299 -7.73 27.02 1.83
C SER A 299 -8.93 26.17 2.30
N SER A 300 -9.05 25.97 3.61
CA SER A 300 -10.11 25.19 4.23
C SER A 300 -11.50 25.67 3.82
N ASP A 301 -11.71 26.98 3.79
CA ASP A 301 -12.98 27.61 3.43
C ASP A 301 -13.35 27.38 1.96
N MET A 302 -12.38 27.41 1.04
CA MET A 302 -12.61 27.08 -0.36
C MET A 302 -13.12 25.64 -0.47
N ILE A 303 -12.45 24.68 0.16
CA ILE A 303 -12.83 23.26 0.06
C ILE A 303 -14.19 22.98 0.71
N VAL A 304 -14.51 23.62 1.84
CA VAL A 304 -15.80 23.46 2.52
C VAL A 304 -16.97 23.90 1.64
N HIS A 305 -16.84 25.05 0.97
CA HIS A 305 -17.94 25.70 0.23
C HIS A 305 -17.96 25.41 -1.27
N ALA A 306 -16.88 24.89 -1.84
CA ALA A 306 -16.82 24.50 -3.24
C ALA A 306 -17.87 23.44 -3.59
N SER A 307 -18.37 23.51 -4.81
CA SER A 307 -19.08 22.38 -5.42
C SER A 307 -18.15 21.18 -5.50
N LEU A 308 -18.72 19.97 -5.46
CA LEU A 308 -17.91 18.76 -5.60
C LEU A 308 -17.22 18.70 -6.98
N VAL A 309 -17.83 19.29 -8.01
CA VAL A 309 -17.25 19.42 -9.36
C VAL A 309 -15.94 20.21 -9.34
N GLU A 310 -15.89 21.34 -8.63
CA GLU A 310 -14.67 22.14 -8.47
C GLU A 310 -13.58 21.36 -7.75
N VAL A 311 -13.92 20.62 -6.69
CA VAL A 311 -12.94 19.79 -5.96
C VAL A 311 -12.41 18.65 -6.84
N VAL A 312 -13.27 18.02 -7.65
CA VAL A 312 -12.84 17.01 -8.65
C VAL A 312 -11.87 17.63 -9.66
N ASP A 313 -12.10 18.87 -10.08
CA ASP A 313 -11.18 19.57 -10.98
C ASP A 313 -9.81 19.82 -10.33
N LEU A 314 -9.75 20.23 -9.06
CA LEU A 314 -8.49 20.39 -8.33
C LEU A 314 -7.66 19.10 -8.30
N ILE A 315 -8.30 17.96 -8.00
CA ILE A 315 -7.62 16.64 -8.02
C ILE A 315 -7.09 16.32 -9.43
N LYS A 316 -7.89 16.59 -10.46
CA LYS A 316 -7.49 16.30 -11.84
C LYS A 316 -6.36 17.19 -12.33
N GLU A 317 -6.36 18.48 -12.00
CA GLU A 317 -5.24 19.37 -12.34
C GLU A 317 -3.95 18.92 -11.65
N ALA A 318 -4.00 18.52 -10.38
CA ALA A 318 -2.83 17.96 -9.68
C ALA A 318 -2.25 16.73 -10.39
N LYS A 319 -3.11 15.84 -10.91
CA LYS A 319 -2.70 14.66 -11.68
C LYS A 319 -2.14 15.00 -13.07
N LYS A 320 -2.67 16.05 -13.74
CA LYS A 320 -2.17 16.48 -15.05
C LYS A 320 -0.73 17.00 -14.97
N LEU A 321 -0.37 17.66 -13.87
CA LEU A 321 0.97 18.20 -13.66
C LEU A 321 2.03 17.12 -13.36
N LEU A 322 1.60 15.90 -13.03
CA LEU A 322 2.47 14.80 -12.61
C LEU A 322 3.65 14.56 -13.57
N SER A 323 3.37 14.46 -14.87
CA SER A 323 4.39 14.17 -15.87
C SER A 323 5.42 15.29 -16.00
N ALA A 324 4.99 16.56 -15.96
CA ALA A 324 5.90 17.69 -16.03
C ALA A 324 6.80 17.76 -14.79
N LYS A 325 6.21 17.64 -13.60
CA LYS A 325 6.92 17.65 -12.31
C LYS A 325 7.96 16.55 -12.21
N MET A 326 7.56 15.33 -12.54
CA MET A 326 8.47 14.18 -12.55
C MET A 326 9.63 14.37 -13.55
N ALA A 327 9.35 14.93 -14.73
CA ALA A 327 10.38 15.22 -15.71
C ALA A 327 11.35 16.32 -15.23
N ASP A 328 10.85 17.34 -14.54
CA ASP A 328 11.68 18.39 -13.92
C ASP A 328 12.55 17.83 -12.78
N TRP A 329 11.99 16.95 -11.95
CA TRP A 329 12.77 16.24 -10.92
C TRP A 329 13.91 15.42 -11.54
N PHE A 330 13.64 14.63 -12.58
CA PHE A 330 14.69 13.89 -13.28
C PHE A 330 15.73 14.77 -13.98
N ARG A 331 15.38 16.01 -14.34
CA ARG A 331 16.34 17.01 -14.80
C ARG A 331 17.16 17.65 -13.67
N GLY A 332 16.87 17.30 -12.42
CA GLY A 332 17.57 17.80 -11.24
C GLY A 332 17.00 19.08 -10.64
N ASP A 333 15.71 19.40 -10.89
CA ASP A 333 15.06 20.51 -10.18
C ASP A 333 14.80 20.13 -8.72
N PRO A 334 15.47 20.77 -7.74
CA PRO A 334 15.32 20.43 -6.32
C PRO A 334 13.92 20.76 -5.78
N ARG A 335 13.13 21.60 -6.46
CA ARG A 335 11.76 21.97 -6.04
C ARG A 335 10.76 20.85 -6.29
N GLU A 336 11.07 19.96 -7.23
CA GLU A 336 10.23 18.82 -7.60
C GLU A 336 10.76 17.52 -7.00
N GLU A 337 11.80 17.55 -6.16
CA GLU A 337 12.25 16.36 -5.44
C GLU A 337 11.10 15.81 -4.56
N PRO A 338 10.75 14.51 -4.67
CA PRO A 338 9.75 13.87 -3.82
C PRO A 338 10.03 14.13 -2.33
N SER A 339 9.19 14.97 -1.72
CA SER A 339 9.35 15.38 -0.33
C SER A 339 8.55 14.49 0.61
N LYS A 340 8.89 14.53 1.91
CA LYS A 340 8.09 13.89 2.94
C LYS A 340 6.67 14.49 2.92
N PRO A 341 5.62 13.68 3.08
CA PRO A 341 4.26 14.20 3.23
C PRO A 341 4.20 15.22 4.36
N ARG A 342 3.35 16.24 4.20
CA ARG A 342 2.99 17.12 5.32
C ARG A 342 2.41 16.26 6.46
N MET A 343 2.88 16.51 7.67
CA MET A 343 2.52 15.74 8.87
C MET A 343 1.50 16.46 9.76
N ASP A 344 1.03 17.64 9.38
CA ASP A 344 -0.02 18.34 10.11
C ASP A 344 -1.41 17.78 9.81
N TYR A 345 -2.36 18.08 10.69
CA TYR A 345 -3.71 17.53 10.62
C TYR A 345 -4.52 18.00 9.40
N GLY A 346 -4.11 19.06 8.70
CA GLY A 346 -4.72 19.53 7.45
C GLY A 346 -4.32 18.72 6.22
N ALA A 347 -3.30 17.85 6.33
CA ALA A 347 -2.86 16.99 5.25
C ALA A 347 -3.66 15.68 5.20
N LEU A 348 -3.89 15.15 3.99
CA LEU A 348 -4.48 13.84 3.74
C LEU A 348 -3.68 13.12 2.64
N CYS A 349 -3.20 11.91 2.92
CA CYS A 349 -2.52 11.07 1.93
C CYS A 349 -3.47 10.00 1.37
N LEU A 350 -3.58 9.93 0.04
CA LEU A 350 -4.42 8.96 -0.65
C LEU A 350 -3.58 7.97 -1.46
N THR A 351 -3.90 6.69 -1.30
CA THR A 351 -3.33 5.59 -2.10
C THR A 351 -4.45 4.69 -2.60
N ASP A 352 -4.26 4.09 -3.79
CA ASP A 352 -5.25 3.19 -4.39
C ASP A 352 -4.68 1.78 -4.52
N TRP A 353 -5.13 0.88 -3.65
CA TRP A 353 -4.79 -0.54 -3.64
C TRP A 353 -5.82 -1.37 -4.40
N SER A 354 -6.90 -0.77 -4.92
CA SER A 354 -7.94 -1.51 -5.65
C SER A 354 -7.45 -2.09 -6.99
N ARG A 355 -6.26 -1.67 -7.44
CA ARG A 355 -5.67 -2.04 -8.73
C ARG A 355 -4.23 -2.52 -8.66
N VAL A 356 -3.69 -2.70 -7.46
CA VAL A 356 -2.28 -3.08 -7.30
C VAL A 356 -2.04 -4.59 -7.39
N GLY A 357 -3.10 -5.39 -7.43
CA GLY A 357 -3.02 -6.84 -7.64
C GLY A 357 -3.21 -7.70 -6.39
N PHE A 358 -3.36 -7.10 -5.20
CA PHE A 358 -3.55 -7.85 -3.95
C PHE A 358 -4.86 -8.64 -3.91
N ALA A 359 -5.91 -8.15 -4.59
CA ALA A 359 -7.22 -8.78 -4.62
C ALA A 359 -7.33 -9.88 -5.70
N GLU A 360 -6.24 -10.19 -6.40
CA GLU A 360 -6.14 -11.16 -7.50
C GLU A 360 -5.13 -12.27 -7.19
N VAL A 361 -4.70 -12.37 -5.92
CA VAL A 361 -3.77 -13.41 -5.48
C VAL A 361 -4.54 -14.71 -5.28
N ASP A 362 -4.54 -15.58 -6.29
CA ASP A 362 -5.18 -16.90 -6.23
C ASP A 362 -4.15 -18.01 -5.97
N TYR A 363 -4.20 -18.60 -4.76
CA TYR A 363 -3.38 -19.76 -4.36
C TYR A 363 -3.93 -21.12 -4.85
N GLY A 364 -5.03 -21.14 -5.58
CA GLY A 364 -5.74 -22.34 -6.04
C GLY A 364 -7.15 -22.50 -5.44
N TRP A 365 -7.58 -21.54 -4.62
CA TRP A 365 -8.90 -21.54 -3.95
C TRP A 365 -9.73 -20.29 -4.26
N GLY A 366 -9.32 -19.55 -5.30
CA GLY A 366 -9.91 -18.28 -5.68
C GLY A 366 -9.26 -17.08 -5.00
N ASP A 367 -9.78 -15.90 -5.35
CA ASP A 367 -9.29 -14.61 -4.86
C ASP A 367 -9.57 -14.42 -3.36
N PRO A 368 -8.80 -13.54 -2.68
CA PRO A 368 -9.12 -13.13 -1.31
C PRO A 368 -10.53 -12.54 -1.23
N ILE A 369 -11.26 -12.87 -0.16
CA ILE A 369 -12.54 -12.21 0.17
C ILE A 369 -12.32 -10.78 0.66
N HIS A 370 -11.17 -10.51 1.29
CA HIS A 370 -10.78 -9.20 1.79
C HIS A 370 -9.27 -8.98 1.62
N VAL A 371 -8.91 -7.75 1.27
CA VAL A 371 -7.57 -7.21 1.47
C VAL A 371 -7.67 -6.26 2.65
N VAL A 372 -6.90 -6.53 3.70
CA VAL A 372 -6.95 -5.80 4.97
C VAL A 372 -5.62 -5.07 5.16
N PRO A 373 -5.52 -3.77 4.86
CA PRO A 373 -4.37 -2.98 5.27
C PRO A 373 -4.29 -2.94 6.80
N LEU A 374 -3.13 -3.32 7.34
CA LEU A 374 -2.87 -3.36 8.78
C LEU A 374 -1.97 -2.19 9.14
N ILE A 375 -2.49 -0.98 8.94
CA ILE A 375 -1.79 0.26 9.31
C ILE A 375 -1.63 0.24 10.84
N GLY A 376 -0.39 0.17 11.32
CA GLY A 376 -0.11 0.10 12.75
C GLY A 376 -0.62 1.33 13.50
N GLU A 377 -0.87 1.16 14.81
CA GLU A 377 -1.18 2.28 15.69
C GLU A 377 -0.05 3.32 15.64
N GLY A 378 -0.40 4.60 15.47
CA GLY A 378 0.59 5.70 15.44
C GLY A 378 1.16 6.02 14.07
N HIS A 379 0.55 5.55 12.96
CA HIS A 379 0.89 6.08 11.64
C HIS A 379 0.70 7.60 11.61
N PRO A 380 1.76 8.39 11.32
CA PRO A 380 1.75 9.80 11.66
C PRO A 380 1.01 10.70 10.66
N ILE A 381 0.48 10.11 9.60
CA ILE A 381 -0.12 10.82 8.48
C ILE A 381 -1.58 10.40 8.37
N ALA A 382 -2.48 11.38 8.34
CA ALA A 382 -3.87 11.12 8.02
C ALA A 382 -3.93 10.53 6.61
N SER A 383 -4.49 9.32 6.48
CA SER A 383 -4.44 8.58 5.22
C SER A 383 -5.76 7.90 4.91
N ALA A 384 -5.98 7.65 3.62
CA ALA A 384 -7.00 6.71 3.19
C ALA A 384 -6.48 5.82 2.05
N ILE A 385 -6.90 4.56 2.11
CA ILE A 385 -6.56 3.52 1.14
C ILE A 385 -7.83 3.12 0.42
N PHE A 386 -7.83 3.24 -0.90
CA PHE A 386 -8.92 2.72 -1.73
C PHE A 386 -8.69 1.24 -2.03
N LEU A 387 -9.73 0.44 -1.82
CA LEU A 387 -9.72 -1.00 -1.93
C LEU A 387 -10.89 -1.46 -2.81
N LYS A 388 -10.82 -2.70 -3.30
CA LYS A 388 -12.01 -3.34 -3.85
C LYS A 388 -12.98 -3.65 -2.71
N PRO A 389 -14.28 -3.37 -2.87
CA PRO A 389 -15.27 -3.81 -1.90
C PRO A 389 -15.44 -5.35 -1.98
N PRO A 390 -15.90 -5.99 -0.90
CA PRO A 390 -16.12 -7.43 -0.88
C PRO A 390 -17.24 -7.82 -1.84
N VAL A 391 -17.07 -8.94 -2.54
CA VAL A 391 -18.10 -9.50 -3.43
C VAL A 391 -19.37 -9.80 -2.62
N PRO A 392 -20.59 -9.50 -3.12
CA PRO A 392 -20.93 -9.02 -4.46
C PRO A 392 -21.03 -7.48 -4.61
N GLN A 393 -20.57 -6.72 -3.62
CA GLN A 393 -20.71 -5.26 -3.64
C GLN A 393 -19.92 -4.66 -4.81
N ARG A 394 -20.44 -3.55 -5.35
CA ARG A 394 -19.81 -2.78 -6.44
C ARG A 394 -19.59 -1.36 -5.97
N GLY A 395 -18.49 -0.76 -6.41
CA GLY A 395 -18.12 0.60 -6.02
C GLY A 395 -16.65 0.66 -5.62
N LEU A 396 -16.36 1.39 -4.55
CA LEU A 396 -15.02 1.52 -4.00
C LEU A 396 -15.09 1.45 -2.48
N ARG A 397 -14.25 0.63 -1.87
CA ARG A 397 -14.06 0.63 -0.43
C ARG A 397 -13.00 1.65 -0.05
N VAL A 398 -13.25 2.41 1.00
CA VAL A 398 -12.33 3.40 1.56
C VAL A 398 -12.00 2.96 2.98
N MET A 399 -10.76 2.53 3.20
CA MET A 399 -10.22 2.41 4.56
C MET A 399 -9.60 3.75 4.94
N ALA A 400 -10.23 4.46 5.87
CA ALA A 400 -9.80 5.77 6.34
C ALA A 400 -9.15 5.66 7.72
N SER A 401 -7.97 6.26 7.86
CA SER A 401 -7.29 6.52 9.13
C SER A 401 -6.88 7.99 9.10
N CYS A 402 -7.88 8.87 9.13
CA CYS A 402 -7.68 10.28 8.77
C CYS A 402 -8.31 11.29 9.72
N VAL A 403 -9.09 10.88 10.71
CA VAL A 403 -9.65 11.78 11.74
C VAL A 403 -9.37 11.22 13.13
N ILE A 404 -9.25 12.10 14.13
CA ILE A 404 -9.21 11.71 15.54
C ILE A 404 -10.61 11.42 16.06
N GLU A 405 -10.69 10.74 17.21
CA GLU A 405 -11.95 10.36 17.88
C GLU A 405 -12.96 11.51 17.98
N GLU A 406 -12.50 12.72 18.34
CA GLU A 406 -13.32 13.93 18.46
C GLU A 406 -14.10 14.26 17.18
N HIS A 407 -13.51 14.02 16.00
CA HIS A 407 -14.10 14.36 14.71
C HIS A 407 -14.77 13.17 14.03
N GLN A 408 -14.73 11.98 14.63
CA GLN A 408 -15.22 10.75 14.01
C GLN A 408 -16.72 10.80 13.71
N SER A 409 -17.52 11.35 14.63
CA SER A 409 -18.98 11.45 14.42
C SER A 409 -19.31 12.36 13.23
N ALA A 410 -18.73 13.57 13.20
CA ALA A 410 -18.96 14.52 12.10
C ALA A 410 -18.46 13.96 10.77
N PHE A 411 -17.34 13.24 10.78
CA PHE A 411 -16.81 12.60 9.58
C PHE A 411 -17.69 11.47 9.07
N ASN A 412 -18.25 10.64 9.97
CA ASN A 412 -19.25 9.64 9.61
C ASN A 412 -20.48 10.29 8.95
N ASP A 413 -20.98 11.39 9.51
CA ASP A 413 -22.13 12.11 8.95
C ASP A 413 -21.85 12.65 7.55
N GLU A 414 -20.66 13.18 7.29
CA GLU A 414 -20.25 13.61 5.95
C GLU A 414 -20.06 12.43 4.98
N MET A 415 -19.47 11.32 5.42
CA MET A 415 -19.26 10.15 4.59
C MET A 415 -20.57 9.40 4.27
N MET A 416 -21.55 9.40 5.17
CA MET A 416 -22.88 8.80 4.93
C MET A 416 -23.65 9.50 3.79
N LYS A 417 -23.34 10.76 3.48
CA LYS A 417 -23.90 11.46 2.31
C LYS A 417 -23.41 10.85 0.98
N LEU A 418 -22.34 10.05 1.02
CA LEU A 418 -21.71 9.40 -0.14
C LEU A 418 -22.04 7.91 -0.24
N ALA A 419 -22.60 7.30 0.81
CA ALA A 419 -22.88 5.86 0.89
C ALA A 419 -23.99 5.45 -0.09
#